data_AF-A0A945XCL7-F1
#
_entry.id   AF-A0A945XCL7-F1
#
_cell.length_a   1.000
_cell.length_b   1.000
_cell.length_c   1.000
_cell.angle_alpha   90.00
_cell.angle_beta   90.00
_cell.angle_gamma   90.00
#
_symmetry.space_group_name_H-M   'P 1'
#
loop_
_entity.id
_entity.type
_entity.pdbx_description
1 polymer ?
#
loop_
_entity_poly.entity_id
_entity_poly.type
_entity_poly.pdbx_seq_one_letter_code
_entity_poly.pdbx_strand_id
1 'polypeptide(L)'
;MITTALALHLLAALVWVGGMFFAIMVLRLAAGELEPPVRAPLWGRVFAKFFPWVWMAVILLPITGYVMIFAVWGGLHNMPM
;
A
#
# COMPACT_ATOMS: atom_id res chain seq x y z
N MET A 1 -7.78 8.26 19.64
CA MET A 1 -6.72 7.25 19.39
C MET A 1 -7.10 6.28 18.28
N ILE A 2 -8.23 5.57 18.37
CA ILE A 2 -8.69 4.65 17.31
C ILE A 2 -8.87 5.32 15.94
N THR A 3 -9.50 6.49 15.87
CA THR A 3 -9.75 7.21 14.60
C THR A 3 -8.46 7.50 13.84
N THR A 4 -7.37 7.84 14.56
CA THR A 4 -6.05 8.06 13.97
C THR A 4 -5.45 6.77 13.42
N ALA A 5 -5.52 5.67 14.19
CA ALA A 5 -5.06 4.37 13.73
C ALA A 5 -5.82 3.90 12.48
N LEU A 6 -7.15 4.06 12.47
CA LEU A 6 -8.00 3.76 11.32
C LEU A 6 -7.64 4.62 10.10
N ALA A 7 -7.50 5.93 10.27
CA ALA A 7 -7.12 6.82 9.18
C ALA A 7 -5.77 6.44 8.56
N LEU A 8 -4.75 6.20 9.40
CA LEU A 8 -3.44 5.73 8.94
C LEU A 8 -3.51 4.37 8.27
N HIS A 9 -4.32 3.44 8.79
CA HIS A 9 -4.51 2.13 8.20
C HIS A 9 -5.12 2.22 6.80
N LEU A 10 -6.18 3.03 6.64
CA LEU A 10 -6.84 3.24 5.35
C LEU A 10 -5.91 3.93 4.34
N LEU A 11 -5.13 4.92 4.76
CA LEU A 11 -4.14 5.57 3.90
C LEU A 11 -3.05 4.59 3.46
N ALA A 12 -2.53 3.76 4.38
CA ALA A 12 -1.54 2.73 4.05
C ALA A 12 -2.13 1.68 3.10
N ALA A 13 -3.37 1.25 3.31
CA ALA A 13 -4.09 0.33 2.44
C ALA A 13 -4.30 0.93 1.04
N LEU A 14 -4.66 2.22 0.95
CA LEU A 14 -4.84 2.94 -0.31
C LEU A 14 -3.52 3.02 -1.09
N VAL A 15 -2.42 3.39 -0.44
CA VAL A 15 -1.09 3.42 -1.08
C VAL A 15 -0.69 2.03 -1.57
N TRP A 16 -0.93 1.00 -0.76
CA TRP A 16 -0.57 -0.36 -1.10
C TRP A 16 -1.42 -0.92 -2.25
N VAL A 17 -2.72 -1.07 -2.03
CA VAL A 17 -3.64 -1.70 -2.99
C VAL A 17 -3.87 -0.81 -4.20
N GLY A 18 -4.07 0.49 -3.99
CA GLY A 18 -4.21 1.47 -5.08
C GLY A 18 -2.93 1.58 -5.91
N GLY A 19 -1.76 1.46 -5.29
CA GLY A 19 -0.49 1.39 -6.00
C GLY A 19 -0.33 0.14 -6.86
N MET A 20 -0.76 -1.03 -6.38
CA MET A 20 -0.77 -2.27 -7.18
C MET A 20 -1.73 -2.15 -8.37
N PHE A 21 -2.93 -1.61 -8.14
CA PHE A 21 -3.87 -1.32 -9.21
C PHE A 21 -3.25 -0.37 -10.23
N PHE A 22 -2.67 0.75 -9.80
CA PHE A 22 -2.01 1.70 -10.68
C PHE A 22 -0.87 1.05 -11.48
N ALA A 23 0.00 0.27 -10.84
CA ALA A 23 1.12 -0.38 -11.52
C ALA A 23 0.65 -1.31 -12.64
N ILE A 24 -0.39 -2.11 -12.40
CA ILE A 24 -0.86 -3.15 -13.33
C ILE A 24 -1.82 -2.57 -14.38
N MET A 25 -2.81 -1.79 -13.95
CA MET A 25 -3.92 -1.35 -14.79
C MET A 25 -3.66 -0.02 -15.49
N VAL A 26 -2.71 0.78 -15.01
CA VAL A 26 -2.44 2.12 -15.57
C VAL A 26 -1.02 2.17 -16.13
N LEU A 27 -0.01 2.04 -15.28
CA LEU A 27 1.39 2.19 -15.67
C LEU A 27 1.81 1.15 -16.71
N ARG A 28 1.45 -0.13 -16.53
CA ARG A 28 1.80 -1.18 -17.48
C ARG A 28 1.21 -0.94 -18.86
N LEU A 29 -0.05 -0.54 -18.92
CA LEU A 29 -0.74 -0.30 -20.17
C LEU A 29 -0.16 0.94 -20.87
N ALA A 30 -0.02 2.05 -20.14
CA ALA A 30 0.55 3.29 -20.67
C ALA A 30 2.02 3.12 -21.11
N ALA A 31 2.83 2.38 -20.35
CA ALA A 31 4.22 2.12 -20.71
C ALA A 31 4.34 1.16 -21.92
N GLY A 32 3.31 0.38 -22.24
CA GLY A 32 3.32 -0.55 -23.38
C GLY A 32 3.48 0.14 -24.73
N GLU A 33 2.99 1.38 -24.85
CA GLU A 33 3.03 2.19 -26.07
C GLU A 33 4.40 2.81 -26.35
N LEU A 34 5.27 2.86 -25.34
CA LEU A 34 6.61 3.44 -25.48
C LEU A 34 7.53 2.54 -26.31
N GLU A 35 8.64 3.06 -26.84
CA GLU A 35 9.63 2.23 -27.51
C GLU A 35 10.34 1.29 -26.51
N PRO A 36 10.72 0.06 -26.90
CA PRO A 36 11.35 -0.91 -25.99
C PRO A 36 12.53 -0.38 -25.15
N PRO A 37 13.44 0.46 -25.68
CA PRO A 37 14.59 0.96 -24.92
C PRO A 37 14.21 1.85 -23.73
N VAL A 38 13.05 2.52 -23.74
CA VAL A 38 12.64 3.46 -22.68
C VAL A 38 11.63 2.88 -21.68
N ARG A 39 10.98 1.75 -22.02
CA ARG A 39 9.99 1.09 -21.15
C ARG A 39 10.56 0.70 -19.79
N ALA A 40 11.58 -0.15 -19.78
CA ALA A 40 12.15 -0.66 -18.53
C ALA A 40 12.78 0.44 -17.66
N PRO A 41 13.52 1.43 -18.22
CA PRO A 41 13.98 2.57 -17.44
C PRO A 41 12.86 3.41 -16.81
N LEU A 42 11.68 3.54 -17.45
CA LEU A 42 10.53 4.22 -16.84
C LEU A 42 10.07 3.47 -15.59
N TRP A 43 9.86 2.16 -15.69
CA TRP A 43 9.48 1.32 -14.54
C TRP A 43 10.47 1.43 -13.39
N GLY A 44 11.77 1.34 -13.67
CA GLY A 44 12.82 1.48 -12.66
C GLY A 44 12.73 2.82 -11.92
N ARG A 45 12.55 3.93 -12.64
CA ARG A 45 12.42 5.27 -12.03
C ARG A 45 11.13 5.43 -11.22
N VAL A 46 10.02 4.87 -11.69
CA VAL A 46 8.74 4.91 -10.95
C VAL A 46 8.85 4.10 -9.66
N PHE A 47 9.33 2.86 -9.74
CA PHE A 47 9.46 2.00 -8.57
C PHE A 47 10.50 2.50 -7.56
N ALA A 48 11.62 3.09 -8.01
CA ALA A 48 12.58 3.72 -7.11
C ALA A 48 11.94 4.82 -6.23
N LYS A 49 10.97 5.57 -6.78
CA LYS A 49 10.24 6.61 -6.04
C LYS A 49 9.06 6.05 -5.24
N PHE A 50 8.44 4.98 -5.72
CA PHE A 50 7.24 4.41 -5.12
C PHE A 50 7.53 3.45 -3.96
N PHE A 51 8.58 2.63 -4.05
CA PHE A 51 8.88 1.61 -3.04
C PHE A 51 9.13 2.14 -1.62
N PRO A 52 9.72 3.33 -1.37
CA PRO A 52 9.78 3.88 -0.02
C PRO A 52 8.39 4.03 0.63
N TRP A 53 7.37 4.45 -0.13
CA TRP A 53 5.99 4.55 0.33
C TRP A 53 5.36 3.18 0.58
N VAL A 54 5.66 2.21 -0.28
CA VAL A 54 5.26 0.81 -0.14
C VAL A 54 5.82 0.24 1.16
N TRP A 55 7.11 0.42 1.45
CA TRP A 55 7.74 -0.03 2.70
C TRP A 55 7.11 0.63 3.93
N MET A 56 6.81 1.92 3.86
CA MET A 56 6.08 2.59 4.93
C MET A 56 4.68 1.97 5.13
N ALA A 57 3.97 1.63 4.05
CA ALA A 57 2.68 0.94 4.13
C ALA A 57 2.80 -0.49 4.70
N VAL A 58 3.85 -1.26 4.34
CA VAL A 58 4.14 -2.60 4.91
C VAL A 58 4.20 -2.55 6.43
N ILE A 59 4.80 -1.49 6.98
CA ILE A 59 5.00 -1.33 8.42
C ILE A 59 3.73 -0.77 9.07
N LEU A 60 3.11 0.25 8.48
CA LEU A 60 1.94 0.91 9.06
C LEU A 60 0.71 -0.01 9.12
N LEU A 61 0.47 -0.82 8.09
CA LEU A 61 -0.67 -1.74 8.04
C LEU A 61 -0.75 -2.69 9.24
N PRO A 62 0.28 -3.51 9.54
CA PRO A 62 0.23 -4.41 10.69
C PRO A 62 0.20 -3.66 12.01
N ILE A 63 0.99 -2.59 12.18
CA ILE A 63 1.00 -1.82 13.43
C ILE A 63 -0.38 -1.27 13.74
N THR A 64 -0.98 -0.54 12.80
CA THR A 64 -2.31 0.05 12.99
C THR A 64 -3.40 -1.01 13.09
N GLY A 65 -3.28 -2.12 12.35
CA GLY A 65 -4.15 -3.28 12.46
C GLY A 65 -4.14 -3.88 13.87
N TYR A 66 -2.96 -4.21 14.40
CA TYR A 66 -2.83 -4.74 15.77
C TYR A 66 -3.32 -3.73 16.82
N VAL A 67 -3.01 -2.45 16.68
CA VAL A 67 -3.53 -1.42 17.59
C VAL A 67 -5.06 -1.44 17.63
N MET A 68 -5.73 -1.49 16.48
CA MET A 68 -7.19 -1.56 16.43
C MET A 68 -7.70 -2.87 17.05
N ILE A 69 -7.07 -4.01 16.72
CA ILE A 69 -7.40 -5.33 17.26
C ILE A 69 -7.44 -5.32 18.80
N PHE A 70 -6.34 -4.90 19.42
CA PHE A 70 -6.23 -4.93 20.87
C PHE A 70 -7.06 -3.84 21.55
N ALA A 71 -7.23 -2.68 20.92
CA ALA A 71 -7.95 -1.56 21.55
C ALA A 71 -9.48 -1.65 21.39
N VAL A 72 -10.00 -2.31 20.35
CA VAL A 72 -11.46 -2.47 20.14
C VAL A 72 -11.96 -3.83 20.62
N TRP A 73 -11.21 -4.91 20.36
CA TRP A 73 -11.64 -6.28 20.69
C TRP A 73 -10.91 -6.86 21.90
N GLY A 74 -9.87 -6.22 22.43
CA GLY A 74 -9.12 -6.74 23.59
C GLY A 74 -8.23 -7.93 23.27
N GLY A 75 -8.06 -8.31 21.99
CA GLY A 75 -7.20 -9.40 21.56
C GLY A 75 -7.72 -10.13 20.32
N LEU A 76 -6.85 -10.93 19.69
CA LEU A 76 -7.20 -11.68 18.48
C LEU A 76 -8.33 -12.69 18.71
N HIS A 77 -8.40 -13.32 19.89
CA HIS A 77 -9.43 -14.32 20.23
C HIS A 77 -10.86 -13.75 20.21
N ASN A 78 -11.00 -12.44 20.43
CA ASN A 78 -12.29 -11.75 20.54
C ASN A 78 -12.70 -11.07 19.23
N MET A 79 -11.94 -11.26 18.15
CA MET A 79 -12.31 -10.75 16.85
C MET A 79 -13.61 -11.41 16.35
N PRO A 80 -14.51 -10.67 15.72
CA PRO A 80 -15.62 -11.26 14.98
C PRO A 80 -15.05 -11.97 13.76
N MET A 81 -15.01 -13.30 13.82
CA MET A 81 -14.65 -14.20 12.73
C MET A 81 -15.89 -14.96 12.28
#